data_AF-A0A0Q4XMS3-F1
#
_entry.id   AF-A0A0Q4XMS3-F1
#
_cell.length_a   1.000
_cell.length_b   1.000
_cell.length_c   1.000
_cell.angle_alpha   90.00
_cell.angle_beta   90.00
_cell.angle_gamma   90.00
#
_symmetry.space_group_name_H-M   'P 1'
#
loop_
_entity.id
_entity.type
_entity.pdbx_description
1 polymer ?
#
loop_
_entity_poly.entity_id
_entity_poly.type
_entity_poly.pdbx_seq_one_letter_code
_entity_poly.pdbx_strand_id
1 'polypeptide(L)'
;MRARLKRSGDDFVLSVTREDVRKLGLVEGQEVEIDPVPAPLTPPPARRYVNGFPVFTMAEMAAEMRRLGPDFEPPTVDWGPDVGSEIIDDDDPR
;
A
#
# COMPACT_ATOMS: atom_id res chain seq x y z
N MET A 1 0.99 2.65 17.76
CA MET A 1 1.38 1.92 18.98
C MET A 1 0.72 0.55 18.96
N ARG A 2 1.38 -0.51 19.43
CA ARG A 2 0.80 -1.87 19.43
C ARG A 2 0.80 -2.41 20.86
N ALA A 3 -0.38 -2.52 21.46
CA ALA A 3 -0.56 -3.08 22.80
C ALA A 3 -1.23 -4.46 22.70
N ARG A 4 -0.98 -5.32 23.69
CA ARG A 4 -1.64 -6.63 23.77
C ARG A 4 -2.78 -6.57 24.77
N LEU A 5 -4.00 -6.82 24.30
CA LEU A 5 -5.16 -7.02 25.16
C LEU A 5 -5.10 -8.43 25.77
N LYS A 6 -5.32 -8.52 27.08
CA LYS A 6 -5.41 -9.78 27.82
C LYS A 6 -6.67 -9.80 28.66
N ARG A 7 -7.27 -10.98 28.81
CA ARG A 7 -8.37 -11.17 29.75
C ARG A 7 -7.82 -11.28 31.18
N SER A 8 -8.47 -10.61 32.12
CA SER A 8 -8.18 -10.67 33.56
C SER A 8 -9.49 -10.75 34.32
N GLY A 9 -9.91 -11.97 34.65
CA GLY A 9 -11.25 -12.22 35.23
C GLY A 9 -12.35 -11.89 34.22
N ASP A 10 -13.24 -10.98 34.61
CA ASP A 10 -14.33 -10.48 33.76
C ASP A 10 -13.93 -9.25 32.94
N ASP A 11 -12.78 -8.64 33.25
CA ASP A 11 -12.27 -7.45 32.58
C ASP A 11 -11.17 -7.76 31.56
N PHE A 12 -10.83 -6.76 30.75
CA PHE A 12 -9.68 -6.78 29.86
C PHE A 12 -8.66 -5.73 30.26
N VAL A 13 -7.38 -6.11 30.18
CA VAL A 13 -6.23 -5.24 30.47
C VAL A 13 -5.34 -5.12 29.25
N LEU A 14 -4.96 -3.89 28.93
CA LEU A 14 -3.99 -3.55 27.88
C LEU A 14 -2.58 -3.54 28.46
N SER A 15 -1.71 -4.41 27.96
CA SER A 15 -0.28 -4.39 28.30
C SER A 15 0.44 -3.33 27.45
N VAL A 16 0.94 -2.30 28.12
CA VAL A 16 1.72 -1.20 27.52
C VAL A 16 3.18 -1.29 27.99
N THR A 17 4.13 -0.94 27.12
CA THR A 17 5.54 -0.97 27.49
C THR A 17 5.90 0.21 28.40
N ARG A 18 6.95 0.05 29.23
CA ARG A 18 7.43 1.15 30.08
C ARG A 18 7.88 2.37 29.26
N GLU A 19 8.42 2.15 28.06
CA GLU A 19 8.82 3.22 27.14
C GLU A 19 7.60 4.03 26.69
N ASP A 20 6.53 3.36 26.27
CA ASP A 20 5.31 4.02 25.83
C ASP A 20 4.61 4.77 26.96
N VAL A 21 4.57 4.21 28.19
CA VAL A 21 4.04 4.89 29.38
C VAL A 21 4.74 6.23 29.59
N ARG A 22 6.08 6.25 29.52
CA ARG A 22 6.87 7.48 29.68
C ARG A 22 6.63 8.46 28.53
N LYS A 23 6.60 7.97 27.30
CA LYS A 23 6.41 8.79 26.10
C LYS A 23 5.03 9.47 26.09
N LEU A 24 4.01 8.79 26.60
CA LEU A 24 2.65 9.29 26.71
C LEU A 24 2.39 10.08 28.01
N GLY A 25 3.38 10.16 28.90
CA GLY A 25 3.25 10.87 30.18
C GLY A 25 2.25 10.24 31.14
N LEU A 26 1.98 8.94 31.01
CA LEU A 26 1.00 8.22 31.83
C LEU A 26 1.59 7.90 33.21
N VAL A 27 0.77 8.00 34.25
CA VAL A 27 1.12 7.61 35.62
C VAL A 27 0.19 6.52 36.15
N GLU A 28 0.68 5.72 37.10
CA GLU A 28 -0.13 4.67 37.73
C GLU A 28 -1.34 5.26 38.45
N GLY A 29 -2.52 4.66 38.25
CA GLY A 29 -3.79 5.13 38.84
C GLY A 29 -4.47 6.27 38.07
N GLN A 30 -3.88 6.75 36.98
CA GLN A 30 -4.50 7.75 36.10
C GLN A 30 -5.66 7.13 35.32
N GLU A 31 -6.80 7.83 35.31
CA GLU A 31 -7.92 7.52 34.43
C GLU A 31 -7.63 8.02 33.01
N VAL A 32 -7.92 7.20 32.01
CA VAL A 32 -7.65 7.49 30.60
C VAL A 32 -8.87 7.19 29.75
N GLU A 33 -9.15 8.05 28.78
CA GLU A 33 -10.17 7.83 27.77
C GLU A 33 -9.59 7.01 26.60
N ILE A 34 -10.38 6.08 26.06
CA ILE A 34 -9.98 5.25 24.93
C ILE A 34 -10.93 5.54 23.77
N ASP A 35 -10.41 6.19 22.73
CA ASP A 35 -11.11 6.37 21.46
C ASP A 35 -10.83 5.19 20.50
N PRO A 36 -11.79 4.27 20.29
CA PRO A 36 -11.57 3.16 19.38
C PRO A 36 -11.58 3.64 17.93
N VAL A 37 -10.44 3.57 17.26
CA VAL A 37 -10.39 3.66 15.80
C VAL A 37 -10.87 2.31 15.25
N PRO A 38 -12.00 2.24 14.52
CA PRO A 38 -12.47 0.99 13.96
C PRO A 38 -11.40 0.43 13.02
N ALA A 39 -10.87 -0.75 13.38
CA ALA A 39 -10.00 -1.47 12.47
C ALA A 39 -10.80 -1.84 11.21
N PRO A 40 -10.23 -1.73 10.00
CA PRO A 40 -10.89 -2.25 8.82
C PRO A 40 -11.21 -3.73 9.05
N LEU A 41 -12.49 -4.09 8.86
CA LEU A 41 -13.04 -5.44 9.07
C LEU A 41 -12.27 -6.53 8.32
N THR A 42 -11.56 -6.12 7.26
CA THR A 42 -10.67 -6.95 6.50
C THR A 42 -9.28 -6.33 6.57
N PRO A 43 -8.25 -6.99 7.15
CA PRO A 43 -6.89 -6.54 6.96
C PRO A 43 -6.64 -6.46 5.45
N PRO A 44 -6.04 -5.37 4.93
CA PRO A 44 -5.76 -5.30 3.51
C PRO A 44 -4.95 -6.55 3.13
N PRO A 45 -5.28 -7.20 1.99
CA PRO A 45 -4.60 -8.41 1.60
C PRO A 45 -3.09 -8.16 1.61
N ALA A 46 -2.33 -9.10 2.17
CA ALA A 46 -0.89 -9.00 2.22
C ALA A 46 -0.37 -8.77 0.79
N ARG A 47 0.24 -7.60 0.57
CA ARG A 47 0.69 -7.20 -0.76
C ARG A 47 1.81 -8.15 -1.18
N ARG A 48 1.65 -8.84 -2.31
CA ARG A 48 2.66 -9.75 -2.85
C ARG A 48 3.80 -8.92 -3.43
N TYR A 49 5.04 -9.34 -3.19
CA TYR A 49 6.24 -8.75 -3.78
C TYR A 49 7.01 -9.78 -4.60
N VAL A 50 7.61 -9.35 -5.70
CA VAL A 50 8.55 -10.14 -6.52
C VAL A 50 9.78 -9.27 -6.75
N ASN A 51 10.96 -9.76 -6.36
CA ASN A 51 12.24 -9.03 -6.44
C ASN A 51 12.21 -7.64 -5.77
N GLY A 52 11.43 -7.49 -4.68
CA GLY A 52 11.27 -6.21 -3.97
C GLY A 52 10.24 -5.25 -4.57
N PHE A 53 9.62 -5.60 -5.71
CA PHE A 53 8.57 -4.80 -6.34
C PHE A 53 7.17 -5.32 -5.99
N PRO A 54 6.20 -4.45 -5.72
CA PRO A 54 4.82 -4.87 -5.46
C PRO A 54 4.20 -5.44 -6.74
N VAL A 55 3.50 -6.56 -6.59
CA VAL A 55 2.70 -7.17 -7.66
C VAL A 55 1.31 -6.55 -7.61
N PHE A 56 0.88 -5.98 -8.72
CA PHE A 56 -0.47 -5.43 -8.90
C PHE A 56 -1.33 -6.41 -9.71
N THR A 57 -2.56 -6.59 -9.27
CA THR A 57 -3.58 -7.32 -10.03
C THR A 57 -4.15 -6.44 -11.14
N MET A 58 -4.71 -7.05 -12.19
CA MET A 58 -5.44 -6.33 -13.24
C MET A 58 -6.58 -5.47 -12.70
N ALA A 59 -7.27 -5.96 -11.66
CA ALA A 59 -8.35 -5.23 -11.02
C ALA A 59 -7.87 -3.96 -10.31
N GLU A 60 -6.72 -4.01 -9.62
CA GLU A 60 -6.10 -2.84 -8.98
C GLU A 60 -5.64 -1.81 -10.01
N MET A 61 -5.00 -2.26 -11.10
CA MET A 61 -4.56 -1.36 -12.17
C MET A 61 -5.77 -0.68 -12.84
N ALA A 62 -6.83 -1.42 -13.14
CA ALA A 62 -8.05 -0.84 -13.72
C ALA A 62 -8.82 0.08 -12.76
N ALA A 63 -8.76 -0.19 -11.44
CA ALA A 63 -9.32 0.71 -10.44
C ALA A 63 -8.51 2.01 -10.36
N GLU A 64 -7.20 1.92 -10.43
CA GLU A 64 -6.31 3.08 -10.42
C GLU A 64 -6.48 3.94 -11.67
N MET A 65 -6.57 3.34 -12.86
CA MET A 65 -6.88 4.05 -14.10
C MET A 65 -8.19 4.85 -13.99
N ARG A 66 -9.24 4.25 -13.44
CA ARG A 66 -10.52 4.93 -13.19
C ARG A 66 -10.42 6.05 -12.15
N ARG A 67 -9.57 5.88 -11.14
CA ARG A 67 -9.33 6.89 -10.09
C ARG A 67 -8.58 8.11 -10.63
N LEU A 68 -7.58 7.90 -11.48
CA LEU A 68 -6.82 8.96 -12.12
C LEU A 68 -7.68 9.73 -13.12
N GLY A 69 -8.53 9.02 -13.85
CA GLY A 69 -9.43 9.64 -14.83
C GLY A 69 -8.74 9.93 -16.17
N PRO A 70 -9.50 10.50 -17.13
CA PRO A 70 -9.06 10.66 -18.51
C PRO A 70 -7.89 11.64 -18.68
N ASP A 71 -7.70 12.58 -17.74
CA ASP A 71 -6.60 13.55 -17.78
C ASP A 71 -5.20 12.90 -17.68
N PHE A 72 -5.16 11.64 -17.25
CA PHE A 72 -3.93 10.85 -17.10
C PHE A 72 -3.86 9.69 -18.10
N GLU A 73 -4.75 9.66 -19.10
CA GLU A 73 -4.67 8.68 -20.18
C GLU A 73 -3.44 8.99 -21.05
N PRO A 74 -2.48 8.05 -21.21
CA PRO A 74 -1.30 8.29 -22.01
C PRO A 74 -1.69 8.44 -23.49
N PRO A 75 -1.03 9.33 -24.24
CA PRO A 75 -1.30 9.48 -25.65
C PRO A 75 -0.97 8.18 -26.40
N THR A 76 -1.78 7.85 -27.40
CA THR A 76 -1.41 6.81 -28.35
C THR A 76 -0.22 7.30 -29.17
N VAL A 77 0.89 6.57 -29.12
CA VAL A 77 2.09 6.86 -29.89
C VAL A 77 2.03 6.07 -31.20
N ASP A 78 2.16 6.77 -32.32
CA ASP A 78 2.43 6.15 -33.61
C ASP A 78 3.91 5.78 -33.67
N TRP A 79 4.19 4.47 -33.66
CA TRP A 79 5.56 3.94 -33.71
C TRP A 79 6.14 3.95 -35.14
N GLY A 80 5.37 4.44 -36.12
CA GLY A 80 5.74 4.42 -37.52
C GLY A 80 5.28 3.13 -38.22
N PRO A 81 5.63 2.98 -39.51
CA PRO A 81 5.33 1.75 -40.24
C PRO A 81 5.97 0.53 -39.57
N ASP A 82 5.39 -0.65 -39.80
CA ASP A 82 5.93 -1.94 -39.33
C ASP A 82 7.22 -2.29 -40.10
N VAL A 83 8.26 -1.52 -39.85
CA VAL A 83 9.61 -1.74 -40.34
C VAL A 83 10.39 -2.30 -39.15
N GLY A 84 10.79 -3.56 -39.23
CA GLY A 84 11.69 -4.13 -38.24
C GLY A 84 12.96 -3.29 -38.10
N SER A 85 13.68 -3.44 -36.99
CA SER A 85 14.94 -2.73 -36.72
C SER A 85 16.08 -3.02 -37.71
N GLU A 86 15.85 -3.88 -38.70
CA GLU A 86 16.78 -4.32 -39.74
C GLU A 86 16.35 -3.75 -41.09
N ILE A 87 16.48 -2.43 -41.28
CA ILE A 87 16.46 -1.84 -42.62
C ILE A 87 17.87 -2.00 -43.18
N ILE A 88 18.06 -3.00 -44.04
CA ILE A 88 19.15 -3.00 -45.02
C ILE A 88 18.58 -2.30 -46.24
N ASP A 89 19.09 -1.10 -46.52
CA ASP A 89 18.81 -0.40 -47.78
C ASP A 89 19.73 -0.99 -48.85
N ASP A 90 19.26 -2.03 -49.55
CA ASP A 90 20.01 -2.67 -50.64
C ASP A 90 20.27 -1.71 -51.83
N ASP A 91 19.60 -0.56 -51.85
CA ASP A 91 19.75 0.50 -52.87
C ASP A 91 20.62 1.69 -52.38
N ASP A 92 21.22 1.67 -51.17
CA ASP A 92 22.16 2.73 -50.70
C ASP A 92 23.53 2.57 -51.41
N PRO A 93 23.91 3.47 -52.33
CA PRO A 93 25.13 3.31 -53.14
C PRO A 93 26.39 3.85 -52.43
N ARG A 94 26.44 3.89 -51.10
CA ARG A 94 27.59 4.41 -50.33
C ARG A 94 28.74 3.43 -50.19
#